data_AF-A0A182UAY4-F1
#
_entry.id   AF-A0A182UAY4-F1
#
_cell.length_a   1.000
_cell.length_b   1.000
_cell.length_c   1.000
_cell.angle_alpha   90.00
_cell.angle_beta   90.00
_cell.angle_gamma   90.00
#
_symmetry.space_group_name_H-M   'P 1'
#
loop_
_entity.id
_entity.type
_entity.pdbx_description
1 polymer ?
#
loop_
_entity_poly.entity_id
_entity_poly.type
_entity_poly.pdbx_seq_one_letter_code
_entity_poly.pdbx_strand_id
1 'polypeptide(L)'
;MIFCTHHVPQLGAGGHSFQSTETLNYREVDLWRKQYHSRHLERVVNKVSRITNALTCLMPNKRGPKSRSRRQLVNVGNSTVYDTELLPGRWVLDKESHRKTVQRAHRPGAFRVASTFQTVSYDAACVVANTTLFVLLMQEDIRCHDEKVCSVQSDIRKRQWEETMRRWQDQWTMGAGQL
;
A
#
# COMPACT_ATOMS: atom_id res chain seq x y z
N MET A 1 -1.45 38.93 13.58
CA MET A 1 -1.25 38.09 12.39
C MET A 1 0.14 38.33 11.85
N ILE A 2 1.07 37.38 12.05
CA ILE A 2 2.44 37.49 11.51
C ILE A 2 2.48 36.63 10.25
N PHE A 3 2.45 37.26 9.08
CA PHE A 3 2.74 36.61 7.81
C PHE A 3 4.26 36.46 7.71
N CYS A 4 4.78 35.29 8.07
CA CYS A 4 6.17 34.94 7.73
C CYS A 4 6.24 34.64 6.24
N THR A 5 6.72 35.60 5.45
CA THR A 5 7.19 35.37 4.07
C THR A 5 8.41 34.46 4.12
N HIS A 6 8.23 33.19 3.74
CA HIS A 6 9.32 32.23 3.66
C HIS A 6 10.28 32.60 2.51
N HIS A 7 11.49 33.03 2.87
CA HIS A 7 12.59 33.25 1.93
C HIS A 7 13.06 31.90 1.34
N VAL A 8 12.87 31.74 0.04
CA VAL A 8 13.29 30.56 -0.71
C VAL A 8 14.82 30.61 -0.91
N PRO A 9 15.61 29.61 -0.45
CA PRO A 9 17.04 29.60 -0.67
C PRO A 9 17.36 29.30 -2.13
N GLN A 10 18.28 30.07 -2.72
CA GLN A 10 18.81 29.80 -4.06
C GLN A 10 19.90 28.73 -3.94
N LEU A 11 19.76 27.63 -4.67
CA LEU A 11 20.76 26.56 -4.72
C LEU A 11 21.58 26.75 -6.00
N GLY A 12 22.90 26.87 -5.84
CA GLY A 12 23.84 27.01 -6.94
C GLY A 12 24.69 25.75 -7.09
N ALA A 13 24.70 25.17 -8.28
CA ALA A 13 25.64 24.12 -8.68
C ALA A 13 26.24 24.50 -10.04
N GLY A 14 27.57 24.57 -10.13
CA GLY A 14 28.27 24.82 -11.39
C GLY A 14 28.00 26.18 -12.05
N GLY A 15 27.75 27.25 -11.28
CA GLY A 15 27.57 28.60 -11.81
C GLY A 15 26.16 28.95 -12.31
N HIS A 16 25.22 28.01 -12.26
CA HIS A 16 23.80 28.26 -12.54
C HIS A 16 23.01 28.37 -11.24
N SER A 17 22.26 29.47 -11.06
CA SER A 17 21.35 29.67 -9.94
C SER A 17 19.96 29.12 -10.29
N PHE A 18 19.48 28.16 -9.51
CA PHE A 18 18.12 27.64 -9.63
C PHE A 18 17.25 28.23 -8.53
N GLN A 19 16.07 28.75 -8.91
CA GLN A 19 15.03 29.13 -7.96
C GLN A 19 14.43 27.84 -7.39
N SER A 20 14.54 27.64 -6.08
CA SER A 20 13.99 26.45 -5.41
C SER A 20 12.45 26.51 -5.39
N THR A 21 11.76 25.73 -6.22
CA THR A 21 10.31 25.55 -6.11
C THR A 21 9.95 24.82 -4.79
N GLU A 22 8.81 25.12 -4.17
CA GLU A 22 8.36 24.47 -2.91
C GLU A 22 8.17 22.95 -3.02
N THR A 23 8.05 22.44 -4.25
CA THR A 23 7.83 21.03 -4.58
C THR A 23 8.92 20.52 -5.52
N LEU A 24 9.70 19.54 -5.07
CA LEU A 24 10.55 18.75 -5.96
C LEU A 24 9.83 17.44 -6.29
N ASN A 25 9.56 17.21 -7.57
CA ASN A 25 9.07 15.93 -8.07
C ASN A 25 10.27 15.01 -8.34
N TYR A 26 10.55 14.08 -7.44
CA TYR A 26 11.53 13.02 -7.67
C TYR A 26 10.80 11.70 -7.81
N ARG A 27 10.87 11.09 -9.00
CA ARG A 27 10.42 9.69 -9.23
C ARG A 27 9.00 9.39 -8.73
N GLU A 28 8.06 10.32 -8.97
CA GLU A 28 6.65 10.33 -8.50
C GLU A 28 6.39 10.76 -7.03
N VAL A 29 7.41 11.25 -6.33
CA VAL A 29 7.33 11.74 -4.95
C VAL A 29 7.44 13.26 -4.93
N ASP A 30 6.48 13.93 -4.28
CA ASP A 30 6.60 15.35 -3.94
C ASP A 30 7.39 15.48 -2.64
N LEU A 31 8.64 15.91 -2.71
CA LEU A 31 9.42 16.27 -1.52
C LEU A 31 9.03 17.68 -1.08
N TRP A 32 8.15 17.76 -0.09
CA TRP A 32 7.73 19.02 0.55
C TRP A 32 8.57 19.34 1.80
N ARG A 33 8.90 20.62 2.01
CA ARG A 33 9.61 21.11 3.22
C ARG A 33 8.82 20.87 4.52
N LYS A 34 7.49 20.78 4.45
CA LYS A 34 6.60 20.28 5.52
C LYS A 34 5.93 19.00 4.98
N GLN A 35 6.31 17.83 5.50
CA GLN A 35 5.86 16.53 4.98
C GLN A 35 4.34 16.32 5.21
N TYR A 36 3.50 16.72 4.26
CA TYR A 36 2.08 16.36 4.26
C TYR A 36 1.89 14.93 3.70
N HIS A 37 2.27 13.95 4.52
CA HIS A 37 2.16 12.51 4.21
C HIS A 37 0.76 12.07 3.73
N SER A 38 -0.31 12.71 4.22
CA SER A 38 -1.69 12.39 3.82
C SER A 38 -1.99 12.66 2.34
N ARG A 39 -1.48 13.75 1.75
CA ARG A 39 -1.69 14.05 0.31
C ARG A 39 -0.96 13.04 -0.58
N HIS A 40 0.23 12.63 -0.16
CA HIS A 40 0.99 11.60 -0.86
C HIS A 40 0.25 10.26 -0.80
N LEU A 41 -0.27 9.88 0.37
CA LEU A 41 -1.11 8.67 0.52
C LEU A 41 -2.32 8.70 -0.42
N GLU A 42 -3.06 9.80 -0.45
CA GLU A 42 -4.23 9.95 -1.33
C GLU A 42 -3.86 9.80 -2.80
N ARG A 43 -2.76 10.41 -3.25
CA ARG A 43 -2.32 10.31 -4.65
C ARG A 43 -2.02 8.86 -5.03
N VAL A 44 -1.27 8.15 -4.21
CA VAL A 44 -0.95 6.75 -4.51
C VAL A 44 -2.18 5.86 -4.41
N VAL A 45 -3.00 6.03 -3.38
CA VAL A 45 -4.26 5.28 -3.24
C VAL A 45 -5.18 5.49 -4.44
N ASN A 46 -5.25 6.71 -4.98
CA ASN A 46 -6.00 7.00 -6.20
C ASN A 46 -5.40 6.28 -7.41
N LYS A 47 -4.07 6.26 -7.56
CA LYS A 47 -3.38 5.50 -8.64
C LYS A 47 -3.69 4.01 -8.55
N VAL A 48 -3.55 3.42 -7.37
CA VAL A 48 -3.81 2.00 -7.09
C VAL A 48 -5.29 1.65 -7.30
N SER A 49 -6.20 2.53 -6.88
CA SER A 49 -7.64 2.35 -7.09
C SER A 49 -7.99 2.34 -8.58
N ARG A 50 -7.39 3.23 -9.39
CA ARG A 50 -7.60 3.25 -10.85
C ARG A 50 -7.14 1.94 -11.50
N ILE A 51 -5.97 1.45 -11.13
CA ILE A 51 -5.42 0.18 -11.63
C ILE A 51 -6.29 -0.99 -11.18
N THR A 52 -6.63 -1.05 -9.90
CA THR A 52 -7.48 -2.12 -9.34
C THR A 52 -8.85 -2.13 -10.03
N ASN A 53 -9.47 -0.97 -10.25
CA ASN A 53 -10.73 -0.86 -10.96
C ASN A 53 -10.61 -1.35 -12.42
N ALA A 54 -9.56 -0.95 -13.14
CA ALA A 54 -9.30 -1.43 -14.50
C ALA A 54 -9.13 -2.96 -14.54
N LEU A 55 -8.39 -3.53 -13.58
CA LEU A 55 -8.23 -4.97 -13.45
C LEU A 55 -9.54 -5.68 -13.10
N THR A 56 -10.40 -5.06 -12.28
CA THR A 56 -11.70 -5.66 -11.92
C THR A 56 -12.62 -5.84 -13.13
N CYS A 57 -12.53 -4.97 -14.14
CA CYS A 57 -13.26 -5.12 -15.40
C CYS A 57 -12.86 -6.38 -16.17
N LEU A 58 -11.60 -6.82 -16.04
CA LEU A 58 -11.09 -8.05 -16.66
C LEU A 58 -11.43 -9.33 -15.87
N MET A 59 -12.06 -9.19 -14.70
CA MET A 59 -12.35 -10.29 -13.77
C MET A 59 -13.86 -10.42 -13.48
N PRO A 60 -14.73 -10.62 -14.51
CA PRO A 60 -16.15 -10.79 -14.26
C PRO A 60 -16.41 -12.05 -13.43
N ASN A 61 -17.39 -11.99 -12.52
CA ASN A 61 -17.70 -13.10 -11.61
C ASN A 61 -18.14 -14.36 -12.39
N LYS A 62 -18.87 -14.19 -13.50
CA LYS A 62 -19.28 -15.29 -14.41
C LYS A 62 -18.41 -15.28 -15.67
N ARG A 63 -18.00 -16.46 -16.13
CA ARG A 63 -17.18 -16.68 -17.34
C ARG A 63 -15.83 -15.94 -17.37
N GLY A 64 -15.38 -15.41 -16.22
CA GLY A 64 -14.09 -14.74 -16.09
C GLY A 64 -12.93 -15.69 -15.81
N PRO A 65 -11.72 -15.15 -15.63
CA PRO A 65 -10.50 -15.92 -15.34
C PRO A 65 -10.64 -16.77 -14.07
N LYS A 66 -9.86 -17.85 -13.94
CA LYS A 66 -9.80 -18.66 -12.71
C LYS A 66 -9.20 -17.85 -11.55
N SER A 67 -9.51 -18.22 -10.31
CA SER A 67 -9.03 -17.54 -9.09
C SER A 67 -7.51 -17.30 -9.07
N ARG A 68 -6.70 -18.27 -9.52
CA ARG A 68 -5.24 -18.13 -9.63
C ARG A 68 -4.82 -16.95 -10.52
N SER A 69 -5.41 -16.83 -11.71
CA SER A 69 -5.12 -15.74 -12.65
C SER A 69 -5.63 -14.39 -12.11
N ARG A 70 -6.78 -14.38 -11.43
CA ARG A 70 -7.29 -13.17 -10.77
C ARG A 70 -6.35 -12.68 -9.67
N ARG A 71 -5.82 -13.59 -8.85
CA ARG A 71 -4.85 -13.25 -7.79
C ARG A 71 -3.56 -12.69 -8.38
N GLN A 72 -3.08 -13.24 -9.49
CA GLN A 72 -1.93 -12.66 -10.20
C GLN A 72 -2.20 -11.24 -10.67
N LEU A 73 -3.38 -10.98 -11.26
CA LEU A 73 -3.76 -9.62 -11.68
C LEU A 73 -3.79 -8.66 -10.48
N VAL A 74 -4.40 -9.05 -9.37
CA VAL A 74 -4.41 -8.23 -8.14
C VAL A 74 -3.00 -8.00 -7.60
N ASN A 75 -2.13 -9.02 -7.63
CA ASN A 75 -0.74 -8.86 -7.20
C ASN A 75 0.05 -7.87 -8.07
N VAL A 76 -0.26 -7.76 -9.37
CA VAL A 76 0.30 -6.72 -10.25
C VAL A 76 -0.21 -5.33 -9.85
N GLY A 77 -1.47 -5.20 -9.47
CA GLY A 77 -1.98 -3.95 -8.90
C GLY A 77 -1.29 -3.58 -7.59
N ASN A 78 -1.06 -4.57 -6.73
CA ASN A 78 -0.36 -4.41 -5.46
C ASN A 78 1.11 -4.01 -5.68
N SER A 79 1.77 -4.51 -6.74
CA SER A 79 3.15 -4.13 -7.03
C SER A 79 3.32 -2.67 -7.42
N THR A 80 2.27 -2.01 -7.92
CA THR A 80 2.33 -0.56 -8.17
C THR A 80 2.50 0.23 -6.88
N VAL A 81 2.03 -0.31 -5.75
CA VAL A 81 2.26 0.31 -4.43
C VAL A 81 3.74 0.20 -4.05
N TYR A 82 4.40 -0.89 -4.46
CA TYR A 82 5.83 -1.10 -4.21
C TYR A 82 6.73 -0.20 -5.04
N ASP A 83 6.31 0.16 -6.25
CA ASP A 83 7.04 1.10 -7.10
C ASP A 83 6.99 2.55 -6.56
N THR A 84 6.04 2.84 -5.68
CA THR A 84 5.97 4.13 -4.98
C THR A 84 6.73 4.06 -3.65
N GLU A 85 7.42 5.14 -3.26
CA GLU A 85 8.14 5.26 -1.96
C GLU A 85 7.20 5.25 -0.72
N LEU A 86 6.01 4.67 -0.81
CA LEU A 86 5.13 4.40 0.33
C LEU A 86 5.64 3.26 1.22
N LEU A 87 6.38 2.31 0.65
CA LEU A 87 6.86 1.11 1.35
C LEU A 87 7.66 1.37 2.63
N PRO A 88 8.57 2.38 2.71
CA PRO A 88 9.26 2.72 3.95
C PRO A 88 8.33 3.36 5.01
N GLY A 89 7.11 3.73 4.65
CA GLY A 89 6.22 4.55 5.46
C GLY A 89 5.49 3.79 6.56
N ARG A 90 6.15 3.46 7.68
CA ARG A 90 5.47 3.01 8.92
C ARG A 90 4.30 3.91 9.31
N TRP A 91 4.38 5.21 9.02
CA TRP A 91 3.36 6.22 9.30
C TRP A 91 2.00 5.94 8.63
N VAL A 92 1.95 5.15 7.55
CA VAL A 92 0.69 4.77 6.88
C VAL A 92 -0.12 3.82 7.76
N LEU A 93 0.55 3.00 8.56
CA LEU A 93 -0.07 1.97 9.40
C LEU A 93 -0.41 2.47 10.81
N ASP A 94 0.15 3.61 11.21
CA ASP A 94 -0.01 4.20 12.54
C ASP A 94 -1.43 4.73 12.78
N LYS A 95 -2.06 5.28 11.74
CA LYS A 95 -3.43 5.84 11.82
C LYS A 95 -4.47 4.92 11.21
N GLU A 96 -5.56 4.71 11.95
CA GLU A 96 -6.70 3.91 11.49
C GLU A 96 -7.36 4.50 10.22
N SER A 97 -7.40 5.82 10.08
CA SER A 97 -7.93 6.47 8.87
C SER A 97 -7.12 6.10 7.62
N HIS A 98 -5.79 6.09 7.71
CA HIS A 98 -4.90 5.70 6.63
C HIS A 98 -5.06 4.22 6.28
N ARG A 99 -5.14 3.34 7.29
CA ARG A 99 -5.42 1.91 7.11
C ARG A 99 -6.73 1.67 6.36
N LYS A 100 -7.81 2.35 6.76
CA LYS A 100 -9.12 2.27 6.08
C LYS A 100 -9.05 2.75 4.63
N THR A 101 -8.35 3.84 4.36
CA THR A 101 -8.17 4.37 3.00
C THR A 101 -7.45 3.37 2.10
N VAL A 102 -6.39 2.75 2.63
CA VAL A 102 -5.64 1.69 1.94
C VAL A 102 -6.48 0.43 1.71
N GLN A 103 -7.23 -0.02 2.71
CA GLN A 103 -8.16 -1.16 2.58
C GLN A 103 -9.24 -0.91 1.51
N ARG A 104 -9.79 0.31 1.45
CA ARG A 104 -10.78 0.68 0.43
C ARG A 104 -10.25 0.53 -0.99
N ALA A 105 -8.98 0.84 -1.22
CA ALA A 105 -8.34 0.68 -2.53
C ALA A 105 -8.17 -0.79 -2.93
N HIS A 106 -7.84 -1.66 -1.98
CA HIS A 106 -7.59 -3.09 -2.23
C HIS A 106 -8.88 -3.92 -2.32
N ARG A 107 -9.92 -3.54 -1.58
CA ARG A 107 -11.18 -4.29 -1.44
C ARG A 107 -11.81 -4.74 -2.77
N PRO A 108 -11.90 -3.92 -3.83
CA PRO A 108 -12.47 -4.36 -5.11
C PRO A 108 -11.70 -5.53 -5.74
N GLY A 109 -10.36 -5.52 -5.66
CA GLY A 109 -9.52 -6.61 -6.16
C GLY A 109 -9.78 -7.91 -5.40
N ALA A 110 -9.79 -7.86 -4.07
CA ALA A 110 -10.09 -9.02 -3.23
C ALA A 110 -11.46 -9.64 -3.54
N PHE A 111 -12.49 -8.81 -3.72
CA PHE A 111 -13.84 -9.28 -4.07
C PHE A 111 -13.88 -10.00 -5.42
N ARG A 112 -13.12 -9.53 -6.41
CA ARG A 112 -13.05 -10.20 -7.72
C ARG A 112 -12.29 -11.51 -7.68
N VAL A 113 -11.21 -11.60 -6.89
CA VAL A 113 -10.49 -12.87 -6.69
C VAL A 113 -11.39 -13.91 -6.03
N ALA A 114 -12.15 -13.49 -5.01
CA ALA A 114 -13.11 -14.34 -4.31
C ALA A 114 -14.39 -14.63 -5.12
N SER A 115 -14.65 -13.89 -6.20
CA SER A 115 -15.92 -13.92 -6.95
C SER A 115 -17.17 -13.68 -6.08
N THR A 116 -17.03 -12.97 -4.96
CA THR A 116 -18.11 -12.80 -3.98
C THR A 116 -19.15 -11.80 -4.46
N PHE A 117 -20.41 -12.05 -4.11
CA PHE A 117 -21.51 -11.10 -4.33
C PHE A 117 -21.59 -10.15 -3.13
N GLN A 118 -20.89 -9.01 -3.23
CA GLN A 118 -21.06 -7.71 -2.55
C GLN A 118 -21.23 -7.58 -0.99
N THR A 119 -21.62 -8.59 -0.22
CA THR A 119 -21.95 -8.45 1.23
C THR A 119 -20.92 -9.04 2.22
N VAL A 120 -19.79 -9.57 1.75
CA VAL A 120 -18.78 -10.19 2.62
C VAL A 120 -17.86 -9.13 3.25
N SER A 121 -17.48 -9.31 4.52
CA SER A 121 -16.46 -8.47 5.16
C SER A 121 -15.13 -8.58 4.38
N TYR A 122 -14.32 -7.53 4.39
CA TYR A 122 -13.06 -7.51 3.64
C TYR A 122 -12.15 -8.68 4.05
N ASP A 123 -12.07 -8.91 5.34
CA ASP A 123 -11.35 -9.98 6.01
C ASP A 123 -11.80 -11.37 5.52
N ALA A 124 -13.11 -11.64 5.52
CA ALA A 124 -13.64 -12.91 5.01
C ALA A 124 -13.48 -13.06 3.48
N ALA A 125 -13.54 -11.97 2.72
CA ALA A 125 -13.29 -12.02 1.28
C ALA A 125 -11.83 -12.35 0.95
N CYS A 126 -10.88 -11.84 1.73
CA CYS A 126 -9.46 -12.18 1.63
C CYS A 126 -9.20 -13.68 1.90
N VAL A 127 -9.84 -14.25 2.92
CA VAL A 127 -9.78 -15.69 3.22
C VAL A 127 -10.28 -16.52 2.04
N VAL A 128 -11.47 -16.22 1.52
CA VAL A 128 -12.06 -16.93 0.37
C VAL A 128 -11.22 -16.76 -0.90
N ALA A 129 -10.60 -15.59 -1.08
CA ALA A 129 -9.69 -15.32 -2.19
C ALA A 129 -8.35 -16.07 -2.10
N ASN A 130 -8.03 -16.65 -0.93
CA ASN A 130 -6.69 -17.12 -0.60
C ASN A 130 -5.64 -16.01 -0.86
N THR A 131 -5.95 -14.81 -0.36
CA THR A 131 -5.12 -13.61 -0.50
C THR A 131 -5.01 -12.92 0.86
N THR A 132 -3.78 -12.64 1.30
CA THR A 132 -3.50 -11.95 2.57
C THR A 132 -4.07 -10.54 2.60
N LEU A 133 -4.45 -10.05 3.79
CA LEU A 133 -4.83 -8.65 3.95
C LEU A 133 -3.69 -7.72 3.56
N PHE A 134 -4.02 -6.71 2.76
CA PHE A 134 -3.04 -5.75 2.26
C PHE A 134 -2.29 -4.97 3.35
N VAL A 135 -2.94 -4.66 4.48
CA VAL A 135 -2.29 -4.04 5.64
C VAL A 135 -1.18 -4.93 6.23
N LEU A 136 -1.42 -6.25 6.26
CA LEU A 136 -0.43 -7.22 6.74
C LEU A 136 0.73 -7.38 5.76
N LEU A 137 0.45 -7.34 4.45
CA LEU A 137 1.49 -7.32 3.41
C LEU A 137 2.40 -6.08 3.54
N MET A 138 1.83 -4.89 3.75
CA MET A 138 2.63 -3.68 4.00
C MET A 138 3.51 -3.83 5.25
N GLN A 139 2.97 -4.39 6.33
CA GLN A 139 3.75 -4.66 7.54
C GLN A 139 4.87 -5.66 7.29
N GLU A 140 4.63 -6.69 6.48
CA GLU A 140 5.64 -7.67 6.07
C GLU A 140 6.77 -7.00 5.31
N ASP A 141 6.45 -6.18 4.30
CA ASP A 141 7.47 -5.53 3.48
C ASP A 141 8.28 -4.50 4.28
N ILE A 142 7.66 -3.77 5.22
CA ILE A 142 8.40 -2.91 6.17
C ILE A 142 9.38 -3.75 6.99
N ARG A 143 8.95 -4.89 7.55
CA ARG A 143 9.85 -5.77 8.34
C ARG A 143 10.97 -6.35 7.48
N CYS A 144 10.65 -6.77 6.25
CA CYS A 144 11.63 -7.25 5.30
C CYS A 144 12.65 -6.16 4.93
N HIS A 145 12.21 -4.91 4.78
CA HIS A 145 13.08 -3.78 4.52
C HIS A 145 13.99 -3.50 5.71
N ASP A 146 13.43 -3.36 6.93
CA ASP A 146 14.17 -3.12 8.16
C ASP A 146 15.23 -4.22 8.40
N GLU A 147 14.89 -5.48 8.17
CA GLU A 147 15.82 -6.61 8.38
C GLU A 147 16.90 -6.70 7.29
N LYS A 148 16.58 -6.36 6.03
CA LYS A 148 17.57 -6.28 4.94
C LYS A 148 18.62 -5.19 5.16
N VAL A 149 18.25 -4.09 5.83
CA VAL A 149 19.20 -3.04 6.21
C VAL A 149 20.23 -3.56 7.22
N CYS A 150 19.84 -4.51 8.07
CA CYS A 150 20.68 -5.05 9.16
C CYS A 150 21.32 -6.41 8.87
N SER A 151 20.88 -7.17 7.85
CA SER A 151 21.29 -8.56 7.61
C SER A 151 21.22 -8.96 6.14
N VAL A 152 22.16 -9.82 5.70
CA VAL A 152 22.29 -10.36 4.32
C VAL A 152 21.80 -11.81 4.23
N GLN A 153 20.81 -12.20 5.03
CA GLN A 153 20.25 -13.56 4.97
C GLN A 153 19.26 -13.71 3.81
N SER A 154 19.36 -14.81 3.05
CA SER A 154 18.48 -15.11 1.91
C SER A 154 17.03 -15.39 2.31
N ASP A 155 16.81 -15.84 3.55
CA ASP A 155 15.53 -16.42 4.00
C ASP A 155 14.63 -15.42 4.73
N ILE A 156 14.99 -14.12 4.71
CA ILE A 156 14.23 -13.04 5.37
C ILE A 156 12.75 -13.09 4.96
N ARG A 157 12.45 -13.17 3.66
CA ARG A 157 11.06 -13.10 3.19
C ARG A 157 10.21 -14.30 3.64
N LYS A 158 10.79 -15.50 3.67
CA LYS A 158 10.07 -16.71 4.12
C LYS A 158 9.72 -16.62 5.60
N ARG A 159 10.67 -16.23 6.45
CA ARG A 159 10.44 -16.04 7.89
C ARG A 159 9.42 -14.94 8.16
N GLN A 160 9.52 -13.82 7.45
CA GLN A 160 8.57 -12.72 7.60
C GLN A 160 7.16 -13.08 7.13
N TRP A 161 7.03 -13.92 6.08
CA TRP A 161 5.76 -14.48 5.64
C TRP A 161 5.13 -15.41 6.67
N GLU A 162 5.90 -16.30 7.28
CA GLU A 162 5.42 -17.19 8.35
C GLU A 162 4.90 -16.39 9.55
N GLU A 163 5.62 -15.33 9.95
CA GLU A 163 5.19 -14.38 10.98
C GLU A 163 3.91 -13.61 10.57
N THR A 164 3.79 -13.20 9.30
CA THR A 164 2.57 -12.58 8.77
C THR A 164 1.37 -13.52 8.87
N MET A 165 1.54 -14.79 8.48
CA MET A 165 0.49 -15.80 8.55
C MET A 165 0.07 -16.08 9.98
N ARG A 166 1.03 -16.16 10.91
CA ARG A 166 0.76 -16.32 12.34
C ARG A 166 -0.05 -15.15 12.90
N ARG A 167 0.37 -13.91 12.64
CA ARG A 167 -0.37 -12.70 13.08
C ARG A 167 -1.77 -12.63 12.50
N TRP A 168 -1.93 -13.05 11.25
CA TRP A 168 -3.25 -13.10 10.62
C TRP A 168 -4.16 -14.12 11.32
N GLN A 169 -3.61 -15.30 11.64
CA GLN A 169 -4.32 -16.34 12.38
C GLN A 169 -4.68 -15.88 13.80
N ASP A 170 -3.77 -15.17 14.49
CA ASP A 170 -4.01 -14.62 15.83
C ASP A 170 -5.10 -13.55 15.80
N GLN A 171 -5.07 -12.63 14.83
CA GLN A 171 -6.13 -11.62 14.63
C GLN A 171 -7.50 -12.28 14.42
N TRP A 172 -7.54 -13.38 13.66
CA TRP A 172 -8.77 -14.13 13.44
C TRP A 172 -9.28 -14.81 14.70
N THR A 173 -8.38 -15.45 15.45
CA THR A 173 -8.70 -16.20 16.67
C THR A 173 -9.18 -15.27 17.77
N MET A 174 -8.56 -14.09 17.90
CA MET A 174 -8.98 -13.05 18.86
C MET A 174 -10.27 -12.34 18.45
N GLY A 175 -10.46 -12.06 17.15
CA GLY A 175 -11.66 -11.40 16.63
C GLY A 175 -12.92 -12.28 16.65
N ALA A 176 -12.78 -13.61 16.62
CA ALA A 176 -13.88 -14.56 16.73
C ALA A 176 -14.48 -14.68 18.15
N GLY A 177 -13.79 -14.17 19.18
CA GLY A 177 -14.22 -14.21 20.59
C GLY A 177 -15.07 -13.02 21.05
N GLN A 178 -15.39 -12.08 20.16
CA GLN A 178 -16.21 -10.88 20.45
C GLN A 178 -17.59 -10.89 19.77
N LEU A 179 -18.06 -12.07 19.35
CA LEU A 179 -19.44 -12.30 18.90
C LEU A 179 -20.30 -12.85 20.05
#